data_AF-A0A2A3B060-F1
#
_entry.id   AF-A0A2A3B060-F1
#
_cell.length_a   1.000
_cell.length_b   1.000
_cell.length_c   1.000
_cell.angle_alpha   90.00
_cell.angle_beta   90.00
_cell.angle_gamma   90.00
#
_symmetry.space_group_name_H-M   'P 1'
#
loop_
_entity.id
_entity.type
_entity.pdbx_description
1 polymer ?
#
loop_
_entity_poly.entity_id
_entity_poly.type
_entity_poly.pdbx_seq_one_letter_code
_entity_poly.pdbx_strand_id
1 'polypeptide(L)'
;MPNTRIPAAGEAMPGAEGMHIITGRFSRRLILAGIASLPATGGAVAAPRAVPVKDPLIDAIAALRAGLEDFNRNAPEDDDEAEAYAEVSYGPPMAVIEEWERPAASRQGAIEALRLVLDEMSSFAASPTVPPLVAAALAYLEGMPS
;
A
#
# COMPACT_ATOMS: atom_id res chain seq x y z
N MET A 1 2.49 -63.86 -12.96
CA MET A 1 1.90 -62.51 -13.13
C MET A 1 1.62 -61.95 -11.74
N PRO A 2 2.32 -60.92 -11.25
CA PRO A 2 1.98 -60.29 -9.98
C PRO A 2 0.88 -59.22 -10.19
N ASN A 3 -0.17 -59.31 -9.37
CA ASN A 3 -1.26 -58.34 -9.30
C ASN A 3 -0.77 -57.01 -8.70
N THR A 4 -0.94 -55.93 -9.44
CA THR A 4 -0.79 -54.54 -9.00
C THR A 4 -1.95 -54.16 -8.07
N ARG A 5 -1.66 -53.84 -6.79
CA ARG A 5 -2.62 -53.11 -5.95
C ARG A 5 -2.54 -51.63 -6.31
N ILE A 6 -3.63 -51.07 -6.79
CA ILE A 6 -3.81 -49.62 -6.97
C ILE A 6 -4.23 -49.03 -5.61
N PRO A 7 -3.47 -48.09 -5.03
CA PRO A 7 -3.94 -47.32 -3.88
C PRO A 7 -4.92 -46.23 -4.34
N ALA A 8 -6.01 -46.08 -3.57
CA ALA A 8 -7.08 -45.12 -3.81
C ALA A 8 -6.59 -43.67 -3.63
N ALA A 9 -7.06 -42.78 -4.51
CA ALA A 9 -6.90 -41.34 -4.38
C ALA A 9 -7.72 -40.85 -3.17
N GLY A 10 -7.09 -40.59 -2.04
CA GLY A 10 -7.82 -40.13 -0.86
C GLY A 10 -7.05 -39.80 0.42
N GLU A 11 -5.72 -39.93 0.46
CA GLU A 11 -4.96 -39.65 1.69
C GLU A 11 -3.67 -38.88 1.39
N ALA A 12 -3.72 -37.56 1.60
CA ALA A 12 -2.62 -36.67 2.03
C ALA A 12 -2.91 -35.23 1.57
N MET A 13 -3.82 -34.54 2.26
CA MET A 13 -3.79 -33.08 2.31
C MET A 13 -3.28 -32.72 3.72
N PRO A 14 -2.05 -32.21 3.88
CA PRO A 14 -1.63 -31.64 5.14
C PRO A 14 -2.54 -30.46 5.48
N GLY A 15 -2.97 -30.41 6.74
CA GLY A 15 -3.88 -29.41 7.26
C GLY A 15 -3.35 -28.00 7.02
N ALA A 16 -4.25 -27.13 6.56
CA ALA A 16 -4.07 -25.70 6.63
C ALA A 16 -4.11 -25.27 8.11
N GLU A 17 -3.02 -25.51 8.83
CA GLU A 17 -2.74 -24.90 10.13
C GLU A 17 -1.88 -23.66 9.88
N GLY A 18 -2.36 -22.50 10.37
CA GLY A 18 -1.50 -21.33 10.57
C GLY A 18 -1.69 -20.12 9.67
N MET A 19 -2.90 -19.80 9.18
CA MET A 19 -3.17 -18.43 8.73
C MET A 19 -3.61 -17.57 9.91
N HIS A 20 -2.63 -17.07 10.66
CA HIS A 20 -2.84 -16.07 11.69
C HIS A 20 -3.19 -14.75 11.01
N ILE A 21 -4.47 -14.49 10.83
CA ILE A 21 -4.98 -13.15 10.53
C ILE A 21 -4.81 -12.32 11.82
N ILE A 22 -3.64 -11.71 12.00
CA ILE A 22 -3.37 -10.78 13.10
C ILE A 22 -4.11 -9.47 12.79
N THR A 23 -5.41 -9.47 13.11
CA THR A 23 -6.20 -8.22 13.23
C THR A 23 -5.82 -7.54 14.54
N GLY A 24 -4.64 -6.91 14.54
CA GLY A 24 -4.08 -6.14 15.64
C GLY A 24 -4.77 -4.78 15.78
N ARG A 25 -5.74 -4.70 16.68
CA ARG A 25 -6.47 -3.49 17.06
C ARG A 25 -5.56 -2.52 17.83
N PHE A 26 -4.90 -1.59 17.14
CA PHE A 26 -4.12 -0.54 17.80
C PHE A 26 -4.93 0.73 18.09
N SER A 27 -4.79 1.19 19.33
CA SER A 27 -5.66 2.15 20.00
C SER A 27 -5.35 3.60 19.63
N ARG A 28 -6.39 4.35 19.25
CA ARG A 28 -6.37 5.82 19.07
C ARG A 28 -6.16 6.54 20.41
N ARG A 29 -5.07 7.33 20.54
CA ARG A 29 -4.80 8.35 21.57
C ARG A 29 -3.91 9.41 20.91
N LEU A 30 -4.02 10.74 21.05
CA LEU A 30 -4.75 11.62 21.97
C LEU A 30 -4.90 13.02 21.30
N ILE A 31 -5.83 13.80 21.84
CA ILE A 31 -6.32 15.15 21.48
C ILE A 31 -5.41 16.29 22.04
N LEU A 32 -5.62 17.54 21.56
CA LEU A 32 -5.29 18.86 22.17
C LEU A 32 -3.87 19.39 21.87
N ALA A 33 -3.57 20.68 21.64
CA ALA A 33 -4.24 21.95 21.88
C ALA A 33 -3.53 23.08 21.07
N GLY A 34 -4.17 24.23 20.86
CA GLY A 34 -3.44 25.47 20.57
C GLY A 34 -4.17 26.53 19.74
N ILE A 35 -5.22 27.14 20.28
CA ILE A 35 -5.75 28.40 19.75
C ILE A 35 -4.96 29.57 20.36
N ALA A 36 -4.24 30.32 19.53
CA ALA A 36 -3.67 31.61 19.88
C ALA A 36 -4.27 32.68 18.96
N SER A 37 -4.77 33.76 19.55
CA SER A 37 -5.51 34.83 18.88
C SER A 37 -4.65 36.09 18.63
N LEU A 38 -5.04 36.85 17.58
CA LEU A 38 -4.82 38.30 17.27
C LEU A 38 -3.50 38.69 16.55
N PRO A 39 -3.43 39.83 15.79
CA PRO A 39 -4.45 40.77 15.31
C PRO A 39 -4.47 40.97 13.75
N ALA A 40 -5.48 41.71 13.27
CA ALA A 40 -5.67 42.07 11.85
C ALA A 40 -4.74 43.21 11.39
N THR A 41 -3.91 42.95 10.38
CA THR A 41 -3.21 43.99 9.61
C THR A 41 -3.54 43.85 8.12
N GLY A 42 -4.11 44.91 7.55
CA GLY A 42 -4.41 45.02 6.14
C GLY A 42 -3.17 44.91 5.26
N GLY A 43 -3.23 44.05 4.27
CA GLY A 43 -2.21 43.86 3.23
C GLY A 43 -2.91 43.37 1.97
N ALA A 44 -2.48 43.88 0.82
CA ALA A 44 -3.05 43.67 -0.50
C ALA A 44 -3.56 42.24 -0.72
N VAL A 45 -4.78 42.11 -1.27
CA VAL A 45 -5.36 40.83 -1.66
C VAL A 45 -4.56 40.29 -2.84
N ALA A 46 -3.45 39.61 -2.57
CA ALA A 46 -2.88 38.69 -3.51
C ALA A 46 -3.97 37.67 -3.83
N ALA A 47 -4.30 37.50 -5.10
CA ALA A 47 -5.19 36.43 -5.54
C ALA A 47 -4.72 35.12 -4.89
N PRO A 48 -5.63 34.29 -4.33
CA PRO A 48 -5.24 33.06 -3.68
C PRO A 48 -4.40 32.26 -4.68
N ARG A 49 -3.11 32.12 -4.40
CA ARG A 49 -2.28 31.13 -5.09
C ARG A 49 -2.99 29.81 -4.82
N ALA A 50 -3.38 29.12 -5.89
CA ALA A 50 -3.89 27.76 -5.77
C ALA A 50 -2.86 26.97 -4.96
N VAL A 51 -3.22 26.61 -3.72
CA VAL A 51 -2.41 25.68 -2.95
C VAL A 51 -2.47 24.39 -3.75
N PRO A 52 -1.32 23.85 -4.20
CA PRO A 52 -1.33 22.59 -4.93
C PRO A 52 -2.11 21.59 -4.08
N VAL A 53 -3.14 20.97 -4.67
CA VAL A 53 -3.91 19.95 -3.99
C VAL A 53 -2.92 18.86 -3.62
N LYS A 54 -2.56 18.80 -2.33
CA LYS A 54 -1.69 17.76 -1.81
C LYS A 54 -2.48 16.47 -1.92
N ASP A 55 -2.00 15.53 -2.74
CA ASP A 55 -2.64 14.23 -2.90
C ASP A 55 -2.09 13.28 -1.84
N PRO A 56 -2.86 13.00 -0.77
CA PRO A 56 -2.37 12.19 0.33
C PRO A 56 -2.09 10.74 -0.10
N LEU A 57 -2.66 10.28 -1.22
CA LEU A 57 -2.37 8.94 -1.76
C LEU A 57 -0.95 8.88 -2.34
N ILE A 58 -0.51 9.94 -3.02
CA ILE A 58 0.87 10.03 -3.54
C ILE A 58 1.86 10.00 -2.38
N ASP A 59 1.60 10.74 -1.30
CA ASP A 59 2.47 10.72 -0.11
C ASP A 59 2.53 9.34 0.53
N ALA A 60 1.40 8.63 0.64
CA ALA A 60 1.34 7.29 1.20
C ALA A 60 2.12 6.28 0.34
N ILE A 61 1.96 6.31 -0.98
CA ILE A 61 2.69 5.43 -1.92
C ILE A 61 4.19 5.74 -1.87
N ALA A 62 4.57 7.02 -1.81
CA ALA A 62 5.98 7.41 -1.70
C ALA A 62 6.60 6.91 -0.39
N ALA A 63 5.87 7.01 0.72
CA ALA A 63 6.33 6.49 2.01
C ALA A 63 6.50 4.97 1.99
N LEU A 64 5.56 4.24 1.37
CA LEU A 64 5.66 2.78 1.21
C LEU A 64 6.90 2.39 0.39
N ARG A 65 7.09 3.02 -0.77
CA ARG A 65 8.26 2.76 -1.63
C ARG A 65 9.58 3.06 -0.92
N ALA A 66 9.64 4.17 -0.18
CA ALA A 66 10.82 4.53 0.61
C ALA A 66 11.10 3.50 1.72
N GLY A 67 10.06 3.03 2.42
CA GLY A 67 10.19 1.98 3.43
C GLY A 67 10.67 0.65 2.85
N LEU A 68 10.15 0.26 1.68
CA LEU A 68 10.59 -0.96 0.98
C LEU A 68 12.04 -0.85 0.50
N GLU A 69 12.45 0.33 0.00
CA GLU A 69 13.84 0.58 -0.38
C GLU A 69 14.78 0.52 0.83
N ASP A 70 14.37 1.09 1.96
CA ASP A 70 15.12 1.04 3.21
C ASP A 70 15.28 -0.39 3.70
N PHE A 71 14.18 -1.17 3.74
CA PHE A 71 14.20 -2.58 4.06
C PHE A 71 15.15 -3.38 3.15
N ASN A 72 15.00 -3.26 1.83
CA ASN A 72 15.83 -3.98 0.86
C ASN A 72 17.33 -3.67 0.98
N ARG A 73 17.67 -2.48 1.50
CA ARG A 73 19.07 -2.06 1.67
C ARG A 73 19.64 -2.48 3.03
N ASN A 74 18.82 -2.45 4.07
CA ASN A 74 19.30 -2.39 5.45
C ASN A 74 18.75 -3.51 6.36
N ALA A 75 17.78 -4.31 5.89
CA ALA A 75 17.21 -5.38 6.68
C ALA A 75 18.30 -6.40 7.10
N PRO A 76 18.30 -6.84 8.36
CA PRO A 76 19.13 -7.96 8.81
C PRO A 76 18.85 -9.24 8.00
N GLU A 77 19.83 -10.15 7.96
CA GLU A 77 19.67 -11.47 7.30
C GLU A 77 18.87 -12.47 8.16
N ASP A 78 18.81 -12.23 9.48
CA ASP A 78 18.03 -13.07 10.39
C ASP A 78 16.54 -12.77 10.21
N ASP A 79 15.72 -13.82 10.07
CA ASP A 79 14.30 -13.69 9.74
C ASP A 79 13.51 -12.92 10.82
N ASP A 80 13.79 -13.16 12.10
CA ASP A 80 13.08 -12.50 13.21
C ASP A 80 13.47 -11.01 13.30
N GLU A 81 14.76 -10.70 13.11
CA GLU A 81 15.24 -9.32 13.07
C GLU A 81 14.78 -8.58 11.80
N ALA A 82 14.68 -9.27 10.67
CA ALA A 82 14.13 -8.73 9.43
C ALA A 82 12.65 -8.39 9.60
N GLU A 83 11.85 -9.27 10.20
CA GLU A 83 10.44 -8.99 10.49
C GLU A 83 10.29 -7.75 11.39
N ALA A 84 11.08 -7.66 12.48
CA ALA A 84 11.10 -6.47 13.32
C ALA A 84 11.53 -5.20 12.57
N TYR A 85 12.42 -5.32 11.58
CA TYR A 85 12.80 -4.22 10.70
C TYR A 85 11.68 -3.81 9.75
N ALA A 86 10.89 -4.78 9.23
CA ALA A 86 9.70 -4.50 8.43
C ALA A 86 8.67 -3.68 9.20
N GLU A 87 8.42 -4.01 10.48
CA GLU A 87 7.47 -3.31 11.35
C GLU A 87 7.78 -1.82 11.56
N VAL A 88 9.05 -1.42 11.41
CA VAL A 88 9.48 -0.01 11.56
C VAL A 88 9.77 0.70 10.24
N SER A 89 9.99 -0.04 9.16
CA SER A 89 10.29 0.49 7.82
C SER A 89 9.03 0.63 6.96
N TYR A 90 8.66 -0.42 6.22
CA TYR A 90 7.54 -0.39 5.28
C TYR A 90 6.20 -0.80 5.88
N GLY A 91 6.16 -1.46 7.04
CA GLY A 91 4.92 -1.93 7.67
C GLY A 91 3.91 -0.79 7.93
N PRO A 92 4.28 0.31 8.60
CA PRO A 92 3.37 1.42 8.87
C PRO A 92 2.81 2.09 7.60
N PRO A 93 3.60 2.44 6.55
CA PRO A 93 3.02 2.98 5.32
C PRO A 93 2.23 1.94 4.51
N MET A 94 2.56 0.64 4.59
CA MET A 94 1.75 -0.42 3.99
C MET A 94 0.35 -0.46 4.60
N ALA A 95 0.25 -0.43 5.93
CA ALA A 95 -1.04 -0.39 6.63
C ALA A 95 -1.91 0.82 6.21
N VAL A 96 -1.29 1.98 5.92
CA VAL A 96 -2.02 3.15 5.41
C VAL A 96 -2.63 2.89 4.03
N ILE A 97 -1.94 2.14 3.15
CA ILE A 97 -2.45 1.77 1.84
C ILE A 97 -3.53 0.68 1.95
N GLU A 98 -3.33 -0.32 2.81
CA GLU A 98 -4.30 -1.40 3.05
C GLU A 98 -5.64 -0.88 3.60
N GLU A 99 -5.60 0.12 4.48
CA GLU A 99 -6.78 0.76 5.06
C GLU A 99 -7.36 1.89 4.18
N TRP A 100 -6.86 2.06 2.95
CA TRP A 100 -7.23 3.19 2.11
C TRP A 100 -8.61 3.03 1.45
N GLU A 101 -9.62 3.72 1.98
CA GLU A 101 -11.01 3.65 1.46
C GLU A 101 -11.45 4.87 0.63
N ARG A 102 -10.58 5.86 0.45
CA ARG A 102 -10.92 7.14 -0.21
C ARG A 102 -10.54 7.11 -1.70
N PRO A 103 -11.26 7.83 -2.58
CA PRO A 103 -10.80 8.01 -3.96
C PRO A 103 -9.46 8.77 -4.00
N ALA A 104 -8.70 8.58 -5.08
CA ALA A 104 -7.54 9.43 -5.37
C ALA A 104 -7.96 10.89 -5.52
N ALA A 105 -7.17 11.82 -4.96
CA ALA A 105 -7.49 13.25 -5.00
C ALA A 105 -7.07 13.93 -6.31
N SER A 106 -6.23 13.27 -7.11
CA SER A 106 -5.74 13.76 -8.39
C SER A 106 -5.58 12.65 -9.42
N ARG A 107 -5.49 13.04 -10.70
CA ARG A 107 -5.12 12.12 -11.79
C ARG A 107 -3.77 11.45 -11.52
N GLN A 108 -2.80 12.20 -11.02
CA GLN A 108 -1.47 11.66 -10.73
C GLN A 108 -1.54 10.61 -9.60
N GLY A 109 -2.35 10.83 -8.57
CA GLY A 109 -2.55 9.84 -7.50
C GLY A 109 -3.18 8.55 -8.02
N ALA A 110 -4.16 8.65 -8.92
CA ALA A 110 -4.74 7.46 -9.56
C ALA A 110 -3.70 6.69 -10.40
N ILE A 111 -2.86 7.41 -11.16
CA ILE A 111 -1.77 6.82 -11.94
C ILE A 111 -0.77 6.08 -11.03
N GLU A 112 -0.32 6.72 -9.94
CA GLU A 112 0.64 6.09 -9.03
C GLU A 112 0.06 4.87 -8.31
N ALA A 113 -1.23 4.91 -7.95
CA ALA A 113 -1.91 3.76 -7.35
C ALA A 113 -1.97 2.56 -8.31
N LEU A 114 -2.35 2.78 -9.57
CA LEU A 114 -2.38 1.69 -10.57
C LEU A 114 -0.99 1.14 -10.87
N ARG A 115 0.04 2.00 -10.86
CA ARG A 115 1.44 1.56 -10.99
C ARG A 115 1.89 0.70 -9.81
N LEU A 116 1.55 1.09 -8.58
CA LEU A 116 1.83 0.27 -7.39
C LEU A 116 1.19 -1.11 -7.51
N VAL A 117 -0.09 -1.18 -7.88
CA VAL A 117 -0.81 -2.45 -8.04
C VAL A 117 -0.16 -3.35 -9.09
N LEU A 118 0.27 -2.80 -10.24
CA LEU A 118 0.96 -3.59 -11.27
C LEU A 118 2.31 -4.13 -10.79
N ASP A 119 3.03 -3.35 -10.00
CA ASP A 119 4.30 -3.76 -9.39
C ASP A 119 4.09 -4.93 -8.41
N GLU A 120 3.10 -4.82 -7.52
CA GLU A 120 2.74 -5.89 -6.59
C GLU A 120 2.32 -7.17 -7.33
N MET A 121 1.50 -7.05 -8.39
CA MET A 121 1.07 -8.20 -9.21
C MET A 121 2.21 -8.86 -9.99
N SER A 122 3.36 -8.20 -10.11
CA SER A 122 4.56 -8.82 -10.71
C SER A 122 5.28 -9.73 -9.72
N SER A 123 5.16 -9.44 -8.43
CA SER A 123 5.79 -10.21 -7.34
C SER A 123 4.84 -11.24 -6.73
N PHE A 124 3.53 -10.98 -6.76
CA PHE A 124 2.50 -11.82 -6.18
C PHE A 124 1.48 -12.28 -7.24
N ALA A 125 0.95 -13.49 -7.07
CA ALA A 125 -0.05 -14.03 -7.99
C ALA A 125 -1.36 -13.24 -7.93
N ALA A 126 -1.83 -12.77 -9.08
CA ALA A 126 -3.16 -12.22 -9.28
C ALA A 126 -3.98 -13.09 -10.25
N SER A 127 -5.30 -12.90 -10.26
CA SER A 127 -6.13 -13.48 -11.32
C SER A 127 -5.63 -13.01 -12.69
N PRO A 128 -5.49 -13.89 -13.70
CA PRO A 128 -4.92 -13.53 -15.01
C PRO A 128 -5.64 -12.39 -15.74
N THR A 129 -6.90 -12.12 -15.39
CA THR A 129 -7.68 -11.03 -15.97
C THR A 129 -7.37 -9.66 -15.38
N VAL A 130 -6.75 -9.59 -14.20
CA VAL A 130 -6.59 -8.33 -13.46
C VAL A 130 -5.45 -7.47 -14.03
N PRO A 131 -4.20 -7.96 -14.20
CA PRO A 131 -3.12 -7.14 -14.75
C PRO A 131 -3.45 -6.44 -16.09
N PRO A 132 -4.05 -7.10 -17.11
CA PRO A 132 -4.37 -6.41 -18.36
C PRO A 132 -5.47 -5.34 -18.20
N LEU A 133 -6.42 -5.50 -17.28
CA LEU A 133 -7.45 -4.48 -17.02
C LEU A 133 -6.87 -3.26 -16.29
N VAL A 134 -6.01 -3.49 -15.29
CA VAL A 134 -5.30 -2.42 -14.58
C VAL A 134 -4.38 -1.65 -15.54
N ALA A 135 -3.63 -2.36 -16.39
CA ALA A 135 -2.77 -1.75 -17.41
C ALA A 135 -3.56 -0.92 -18.43
N ALA A 136 -4.73 -1.39 -18.87
CA ALA A 136 -5.60 -0.63 -19.77
C ALA A 136 -6.11 0.67 -19.14
N ALA A 137 -6.53 0.63 -17.86
CA ALA A 137 -6.97 1.82 -17.13
C ALA A 137 -5.80 2.82 -16.93
N LEU A 138 -4.62 2.32 -16.60
CA LEU A 138 -3.40 3.14 -16.46
C LEU A 138 -3.06 3.84 -17.78
N ALA A 139 -3.01 3.09 -18.89
CA ALA A 139 -2.70 3.64 -20.21
C ALA A 139 -3.70 4.72 -20.66
N TYR A 140 -5.00 4.51 -20.38
CA TYR A 140 -6.03 5.52 -20.63
C TYR A 140 -5.75 6.80 -19.84
N LEU A 141 -5.47 6.69 -18.53
CA LEU A 141 -5.18 7.85 -17.70
C LEU A 141 -3.92 8.56 -18.15
N GLU A 142 -2.82 7.86 -18.43
CA GLU A 142 -1.54 8.44 -18.89
C GLU A 142 -1.67 9.18 -20.24
N GLY A 143 -2.54 8.71 -21.13
CA GLY A 143 -2.81 9.35 -22.43
C GLY A 143 -3.64 10.64 -22.37
N MET A 144 -4.21 10.99 -21.22
CA MET A 144 -4.98 12.23 -21.07
C MET A 144 -4.07 13.49 -21.01
N PRO A 145 -4.51 14.62 -21.61
CA PRO A 145 -3.82 15.90 -21.44
C PRO A 145 -3.81 16.36 -19.97
N SER A 146 -2.72 17.01 -19.56
CA SER A 146 -2.48 17.54 -18.21
C SER A 146 -3.22 18.83 -17.92
#